data_AF-A0A3N5PH04-F1
#
_entry.id   AF-A0A3N5PH04-F1
#
_cell.length_a   1.000
_cell.length_b   1.000
_cell.length_c   1.000
_cell.angle_alpha   90.00
_cell.angle_beta   90.00
_cell.angle_gamma   90.00
#
_symmetry.space_group_name_H-M   'P 1'
#
loop_
_entity.id
_entity.type
_entity.pdbx_description
1 polymer ?
#
loop_
_entity_poly.entity_id
_entity_poly.type
_entity_poly.pdbx_seq_one_letter_code
_entity_poly.pdbx_strand_id
1 'polypeptide(L)'
;MSKHYSSKQPHSHAPVSHPPGGVAGQAQPAGHTEPAKTPEVPPVMQTNGAGCLLRVFWMGGGWLILLLSAYSISQNKIGFAATGDWFYWPVALAMLAARYLDIVKYDGRTASGKPTDISHWKRYALILAVASLAVWTLAHLAAAVGR
;
A
#
# COMPACT_ATOMS: atom_id res chain seq x y z
N MET A 1 21.66 -24.29 -6.43
CA MET A 1 20.90 -24.39 -7.70
C MET A 1 19.89 -23.25 -7.80
N SER A 2 20.21 -22.18 -8.54
CA SER A 2 19.23 -21.36 -9.27
C SER A 2 19.95 -20.32 -10.14
N LYS A 3 19.97 -20.69 -11.42
CA LYS A 3 20.13 -19.99 -12.70
C LYS A 3 20.49 -18.49 -12.68
N HIS A 4 21.65 -18.22 -13.28
CA HIS A 4 22.00 -17.00 -14.00
C HIS A 4 20.85 -16.46 -14.86
N TYR A 5 20.53 -15.17 -14.72
CA TYR A 5 19.88 -14.41 -15.78
C TYR A 5 20.87 -13.38 -16.32
N SER A 6 21.50 -13.79 -17.43
CA SER A 6 22.22 -12.93 -18.36
C SER A 6 21.24 -12.55 -19.46
N SER A 7 21.02 -11.26 -19.68
CA SER A 7 20.72 -10.74 -21.02
C SER A 7 20.86 -9.22 -21.02
N LYS A 8 21.94 -8.77 -21.65
CA LYS A 8 22.14 -7.40 -22.13
C LYS A 8 21.16 -7.14 -23.28
N GLN A 9 20.48 -6.00 -23.27
CA GLN A 9 19.99 -5.39 -24.51
C GLN A 9 20.53 -3.95 -24.64
N PRO A 10 21.38 -3.67 -25.63
CA PRO A 10 21.75 -2.31 -26.00
C PRO A 10 20.77 -1.80 -27.06
N HIS A 11 19.88 -0.87 -26.70
CA HIS A 11 19.09 -0.14 -27.68
C HIS A 11 19.91 1.02 -28.23
N SER A 12 20.48 0.77 -29.42
CA SER A 12 21.06 1.76 -30.32
C SER A 12 19.93 2.66 -30.85
N HIS A 13 19.95 3.94 -30.48
CA HIS A 13 19.11 4.96 -31.11
C HIS A 13 19.93 5.66 -32.20
N ALA A 14 19.61 5.35 -33.46
CA ALA A 14 20.06 6.11 -34.61
C ALA A 14 19.32 7.47 -34.68
N PRO A 15 19.98 8.54 -35.13
CA PRO A 15 19.34 9.83 -35.36
C PRO A 15 18.54 9.81 -36.67
N VAL A 16 17.23 10.06 -36.59
CA VAL A 16 16.36 10.28 -37.75
C VAL A 16 16.56 11.72 -38.22
N SER A 17 17.09 11.88 -39.43
CA SER A 17 17.21 13.14 -40.15
C SER A 17 15.88 13.54 -40.78
N HIS A 18 15.44 14.78 -40.55
CA HIS A 18 14.28 15.39 -41.21
C HIS A 18 14.67 16.04 -42.55
N PRO A 19 13.88 15.88 -43.63
CA PRO A 19 14.02 16.69 -44.84
C PRO A 19 13.30 18.04 -44.74
N PRO A 20 13.79 19.11 -45.42
CA PRO A 20 13.13 20.40 -45.52
C PRO A 20 12.29 20.52 -46.82
N GLY A 21 11.19 21.26 -46.74
CA GLY A 21 10.31 21.61 -47.87
C GLY A 21 8.92 20.99 -47.70
N GLY A 22 7.82 21.70 -47.51
CA GLY A 22 7.46 23.05 -47.94
C GLY A 22 6.46 22.95 -49.08
N VAL A 23 5.16 22.86 -48.79
CA VAL A 23 4.07 23.22 -49.72
C VAL A 23 2.88 23.73 -48.93
N ALA A 24 2.46 24.93 -49.29
CA ALA A 24 1.30 25.64 -48.79
C ALA A 24 -0.01 25.00 -49.27
N GLY A 25 -1.06 25.17 -48.46
CA GLY A 25 -2.43 25.19 -48.96
C GLY A 25 -3.25 23.92 -48.73
N GLN A 26 -3.89 23.82 -47.57
CA GLN A 26 -5.29 23.39 -47.50
C GLN A 26 -5.86 23.75 -46.14
N ALA A 27 -6.80 24.70 -46.13
CA ALA A 27 -7.64 24.98 -44.97
C ALA A 27 -8.48 23.72 -44.69
N GLN A 28 -8.08 22.96 -43.68
CA GLN A 28 -8.80 21.81 -43.18
C GLN A 28 -9.94 22.35 -42.29
N PRO A 29 -11.21 22.06 -42.59
CA PRO A 29 -12.30 22.43 -41.70
C PRO A 29 -12.08 21.71 -40.37
N ALA A 30 -12.30 22.42 -39.27
CA ALA A 30 -12.17 21.95 -37.91
C ALA A 30 -13.11 20.74 -37.66
N GLY A 31 -12.66 19.56 -38.07
CA GLY A 31 -13.22 18.30 -37.65
C GLY A 31 -12.91 18.18 -36.17
N HIS A 32 -13.95 18.27 -35.34
CA HIS A 32 -13.88 17.87 -33.95
C HIS A 32 -13.33 16.44 -33.91
N THR A 33 -12.05 16.30 -33.56
CA THR A 33 -11.50 15.04 -33.07
C THR A 33 -12.24 14.74 -31.79
N GLU A 34 -13.35 14.01 -31.93
CA GLU A 34 -14.01 13.31 -30.85
C GLU A 34 -12.91 12.54 -30.11
N PRO A 35 -12.61 12.89 -28.85
CA PRO A 35 -11.51 12.28 -28.12
C PRO A 35 -11.79 10.79 -28.06
N ALA A 36 -10.87 10.00 -28.63
CA ALA A 36 -10.97 8.55 -28.69
C ALA A 36 -11.42 8.02 -27.33
N LYS A 37 -12.64 7.48 -27.31
CA LYS A 37 -13.32 6.97 -26.12
C LYS A 37 -12.39 5.94 -25.49
N THR A 38 -11.68 6.34 -24.45
CA THR A 38 -10.74 5.49 -23.72
C THR A 38 -11.47 4.18 -23.43
N PRO A 39 -10.89 3.00 -23.75
CA PRO A 39 -11.52 1.73 -23.46
C PRO A 39 -11.91 1.70 -21.99
N GLU A 40 -13.22 1.77 -21.75
CA GLU A 40 -13.79 1.76 -20.42
C GLU A 40 -13.56 0.34 -19.89
N VAL A 41 -12.45 0.16 -19.17
CA VAL A 41 -12.15 -1.12 -18.53
C VAL A 41 -13.28 -1.35 -17.53
N PRO A 42 -14.10 -2.40 -17.71
CA PRO A 42 -15.27 -2.60 -16.88
C PRO A 42 -14.86 -2.66 -15.41
N PRO A 43 -15.61 -2.03 -14.51
CA PRO A 43 -15.32 -2.07 -13.08
C PRO A 43 -15.36 -3.53 -12.64
N VAL A 44 -14.18 -4.08 -12.33
CA VAL A 44 -14.05 -5.44 -11.81
C VAL A 44 -14.69 -5.45 -10.44
N MET A 45 -15.92 -5.93 -10.34
CA MET A 45 -16.59 -6.13 -9.06
C MET A 45 -15.77 -7.14 -8.26
N GLN A 46 -15.15 -6.71 -7.15
CA GLN A 46 -14.48 -7.63 -6.23
C GLN A 46 -15.54 -8.55 -5.60
N THR A 47 -15.69 -9.76 -6.13
CA THR A 47 -16.73 -10.73 -5.75
C THR A 47 -16.48 -11.44 -4.42
N ASN A 48 -15.38 -11.13 -3.73
CA ASN A 48 -14.93 -11.88 -2.56
C ASN A 48 -15.07 -11.05 -1.27
N GLY A 49 -16.12 -11.32 -0.49
CA GLY A 49 -16.37 -10.63 0.80
C GLY A 49 -15.20 -10.67 1.78
N ALA A 50 -14.37 -11.71 1.72
CA ALA A 50 -13.15 -11.82 2.52
C ALA A 50 -12.14 -10.69 2.25
N GLY A 51 -11.99 -10.23 1.00
CA GLY A 51 -11.11 -9.10 0.67
C GLY A 51 -11.63 -7.77 1.23
N CYS A 52 -12.95 -7.59 1.22
CA CYS A 52 -13.59 -6.41 1.82
C CYS A 52 -13.34 -6.35 3.35
N LEU A 53 -13.54 -7.47 4.05
CA LEU A 53 -13.27 -7.55 5.49
C LEU A 53 -11.79 -7.29 5.80
N LEU A 54 -10.88 -7.88 5.02
CA LEU A 54 -9.45 -7.66 5.17
C LEU A 54 -9.10 -6.17 5.00
N ARG A 55 -9.75 -5.50 4.05
CA ARG A 55 -9.60 -4.06 3.79
C ARG A 55 -10.05 -3.18 4.94
N VAL A 56 -11.24 -3.45 5.48
CA VAL A 56 -11.76 -2.73 6.66
C VAL A 56 -10.86 -2.98 7.87
N PHE A 57 -10.40 -4.22 8.05
CA PHE A 57 -9.50 -4.60 9.12
C PHE A 57 -8.18 -3.82 9.05
N TRP A 58 -7.49 -3.79 7.91
CA TRP A 58 -6.20 -3.10 7.85
C TRP A 58 -6.31 -1.57 7.82
N MET A 59 -7.38 -0.99 7.23
CA MET A 59 -7.52 0.48 7.16
C MET A 59 -7.91 1.11 8.49
N GLY A 60 -8.72 0.43 9.31
CA GLY A 60 -9.23 1.01 10.55
C GLY A 60 -9.29 0.05 11.72
N GLY A 61 -9.76 -1.18 11.50
CA GLY A 61 -9.97 -2.14 12.60
C GLY A 61 -8.70 -2.41 13.41
N GLY A 62 -7.58 -2.66 12.74
CA GLY A 62 -6.30 -2.93 13.38
C GLY A 62 -5.72 -1.72 14.11
N TRP A 63 -5.85 -0.51 13.56
CA TRP A 63 -5.42 0.72 14.25
C TRP A 63 -6.21 0.95 15.53
N LEU A 64 -7.53 0.76 15.49
CA LEU A 64 -8.38 0.90 16.67
C LEU A 64 -7.98 -0.10 17.76
N ILE A 65 -7.77 -1.37 17.40
CA ILE A 65 -7.35 -2.40 18.35
C ILE A 65 -5.97 -2.06 18.94
N LEU A 66 -5.00 -1.63 18.13
CA LEU A 66 -3.68 -1.21 18.62
C LEU A 66 -3.76 -0.05 19.62
N LEU A 67 -4.59 0.96 19.34
CA LEU A 67 -4.78 2.10 20.24
C LEU A 67 -5.47 1.68 21.54
N LEU A 68 -6.47 0.81 21.49
CA LEU A 68 -7.12 0.27 22.68
C LEU A 68 -6.16 -0.58 23.52
N SER A 69 -5.32 -1.39 22.88
CA SER A 69 -4.27 -2.15 23.57
C SER A 69 -3.24 -1.21 24.21
N ALA A 70 -2.77 -0.18 23.50
CA ALA A 70 -1.84 0.81 24.05
C ALA A 70 -2.47 1.60 25.23
N TYR A 71 -3.74 2.00 25.11
CA TYR A 71 -4.47 2.61 26.20
C TYR A 71 -4.57 1.67 27.40
N SER A 72 -4.91 0.40 27.20
CA SER A 72 -4.95 -0.59 28.27
C SER A 72 -3.58 -0.77 28.95
N ILE A 73 -2.48 -0.77 28.20
CA ILE A 73 -1.11 -0.78 28.74
C ILE A 73 -0.88 0.46 29.63
N SER A 74 -1.29 1.65 29.18
CA SER A 74 -1.11 2.89 29.94
C SER A 74 -1.89 2.93 31.27
N GLN A 75 -3.01 2.21 31.36
CA GLN A 75 -3.89 2.19 32.53
C GLN A 75 -3.51 1.11 33.56
N ASN A 76 -2.61 0.18 33.21
CA ASN A 76 -2.28 -0.94 34.08
C ASN A 76 -1.40 -0.49 35.28
N LYS A 77 -2.06 -0.20 36.41
CA LYS A 77 -1.42 0.11 37.70
C LYS A 77 -0.92 -1.12 38.47
N ILE A 78 -1.40 -2.32 38.14
CA ILE A 78 -1.18 -3.56 38.92
C ILE A 78 -0.61 -4.64 37.99
N GLY A 79 0.70 -4.86 37.99
CA GLY A 79 1.44 -6.10 37.62
C GLY A 79 1.22 -6.79 36.26
N PHE A 80 0.13 -6.53 35.55
CA PHE A 80 -0.33 -7.20 34.33
C PHE A 80 0.17 -6.50 33.06
N ALA A 81 1.30 -5.80 33.14
CA ALA A 81 1.97 -5.22 31.97
C ALA A 81 2.06 -6.24 30.81
N ALA A 82 2.31 -7.50 31.15
CA ALA A 82 2.42 -8.61 30.20
C ALA A 82 1.15 -8.88 29.36
N THR A 83 -0.07 -8.66 29.86
CA THR A 83 -1.29 -9.02 29.10
C THR A 83 -1.51 -8.09 27.92
N GLY A 84 -1.24 -6.78 28.10
CA GLY A 84 -1.38 -5.81 27.01
C GLY A 84 -0.38 -6.06 25.88
N ASP A 85 0.86 -6.44 26.23
CA ASP A 85 1.90 -6.79 25.28
C ASP A 85 1.53 -8.02 24.43
N TRP A 86 0.89 -9.01 25.04
CA TRP A 86 0.39 -10.23 24.37
C TRP A 86 -0.67 -9.97 23.31
N PHE A 87 -1.43 -8.87 23.40
CA PHE A 87 -2.38 -8.50 22.36
C PHE A 87 -1.78 -7.50 21.36
N TYR A 88 -0.97 -6.56 21.84
CA TYR A 88 -0.42 -5.48 21.03
C TYR A 88 0.40 -6.00 19.84
N TRP A 89 1.39 -6.86 20.11
CA TRP A 89 2.30 -7.34 19.08
C TRP A 89 1.63 -8.28 18.07
N PRO A 90 0.80 -9.26 18.48
CA PRO A 90 0.07 -10.08 17.52
C PRO A 90 -0.88 -9.28 16.63
N VAL A 91 -1.54 -8.23 17.14
CA VAL A 91 -2.39 -7.37 16.31
C VAL A 91 -1.56 -6.60 15.29
N ALA A 92 -0.41 -6.04 15.68
CA ALA A 92 0.50 -5.36 14.75
C ALA A 92 0.97 -6.31 13.64
N LEU A 93 1.39 -7.54 14.00
CA LEU A 93 1.79 -8.57 13.04
C LEU A 93 0.63 -9.02 12.16
N ALA A 94 -0.57 -9.16 12.72
CA ALA A 94 -1.78 -9.50 11.98
C ALA A 94 -2.15 -8.42 10.96
N MET A 95 -1.97 -7.12 11.28
CA MET A 95 -2.14 -6.04 10.31
C MET A 95 -1.15 -6.13 9.15
N LEU A 96 0.13 -6.39 9.44
CA LEU A 96 1.18 -6.61 8.44
C LEU A 96 0.84 -7.77 7.51
N ALA A 97 0.43 -8.91 8.09
CA ALA A 97 0.04 -10.10 7.37
C ALA A 97 -1.24 -9.89 6.57
N ALA A 98 -2.25 -9.23 7.14
CA ALA A 98 -3.48 -8.88 6.43
C ALA A 98 -3.18 -8.01 5.21
N ARG A 99 -2.31 -7.00 5.33
CA ARG A 99 -1.91 -6.18 4.18
C ARG A 99 -1.09 -6.94 3.14
N TYR A 100 -0.26 -7.88 3.57
CA TYR A 100 0.48 -8.75 2.67
C TYR A 100 -0.47 -9.66 1.87
N LEU A 101 -1.42 -10.31 2.56
CA LEU A 101 -2.41 -11.18 1.94
C LEU A 101 -3.37 -10.41 1.03
N ASP A 102 -3.73 -9.17 1.38
CA ASP A 102 -4.50 -8.27 0.53
C ASP A 102 -3.80 -8.05 -0.82
N ILE A 103 -2.49 -7.77 -0.80
CA ILE A 103 -1.69 -7.55 -2.01
C ILE A 103 -1.52 -8.85 -2.82
N VAL A 104 -1.16 -9.96 -2.18
CA VAL A 104 -0.80 -11.21 -2.88
C VAL A 104 -2.03 -11.99 -3.38
N LYS A 105 -3.13 -12.00 -2.62
CA LYS A 105 -4.28 -12.88 -2.89
C LYS A 105 -5.49 -12.15 -3.48
N TYR A 106 -5.64 -10.86 -3.22
CA TYR A 106 -6.82 -10.08 -3.60
C TYR A 106 -6.51 -8.94 -4.58
N ASP A 107 -5.36 -9.01 -5.26
CA ASP A 107 -4.83 -7.96 -6.16
C ASP A 107 -4.88 -6.57 -5.50
N GLY A 108 -4.48 -6.51 -4.23
CA GLY A 108 -4.63 -5.38 -3.33
C GLY A 108 -4.26 -4.04 -3.98
N ARG A 109 -5.28 -3.34 -4.47
CA ARG A 109 -5.12 -2.01 -5.04
C ARG A 109 -4.94 -1.00 -3.92
N THR A 110 -4.17 0.04 -4.21
CA THR A 110 -4.18 1.26 -3.38
C THR A 110 -5.60 1.86 -3.34
N ALA A 111 -5.86 2.77 -2.40
CA ALA A 111 -7.13 3.51 -2.37
C ALA A 111 -7.43 4.22 -3.72
N SER A 112 -6.38 4.53 -4.48
CA SER A 112 -6.42 5.15 -5.82
C SER A 112 -6.59 4.15 -6.97
N GLY A 113 -6.80 2.86 -6.70
CA GLY A 113 -7.01 1.83 -7.73
C GLY A 113 -5.75 1.35 -8.46
N LYS A 114 -4.55 1.84 -8.09
CA LYS A 114 -3.29 1.40 -8.71
C LYS A 114 -2.81 0.07 -8.11
N PRO A 115 -2.28 -0.87 -8.92
CA PRO A 115 -1.67 -2.10 -8.43
C PRO A 115 -0.49 -1.76 -7.51
N THR A 116 -0.47 -2.39 -6.33
CA THR A 116 0.56 -2.13 -5.32
C THR A 116 1.71 -3.11 -5.49
N ASP A 117 2.92 -2.60 -5.68
CA ASP A 117 4.13 -3.43 -5.70
C ASP A 117 4.57 -3.82 -4.26
N ILE A 118 5.27 -4.94 -4.12
CA ILE A 118 5.82 -5.45 -2.84
C ILE A 118 6.79 -4.43 -2.20
N SER A 119 7.45 -3.59 -3.00
CA SER A 119 8.26 -2.47 -2.51
C SER A 119 7.46 -1.51 -1.62
N HIS A 120 6.20 -1.22 -1.97
CA HIS A 120 5.32 -0.37 -1.17
C HIS A 120 4.91 -1.05 0.12
N TRP A 121 4.67 -2.36 0.08
CA TRP A 121 4.42 -3.15 1.29
C TRP A 121 5.59 -3.08 2.26
N LYS A 122 6.83 -3.22 1.81
CA LYS A 122 8.02 -3.12 2.68
C LYS A 122 8.14 -1.76 3.37
N ARG A 123 7.89 -0.67 2.63
CA ARG A 123 7.89 0.68 3.20
C ARG A 123 6.78 0.88 4.22
N TYR A 124 5.58 0.39 3.91
CA TYR A 124 4.45 0.40 4.84
C TYR A 124 4.74 -0.42 6.10
N ALA A 125 5.30 -1.62 5.94
CA ALA A 125 5.70 -2.51 7.01
C ALA A 125 6.69 -1.85 7.95
N LEU A 126 7.70 -1.17 7.41
CA LEU A 126 8.67 -0.43 8.18
C LEU A 126 8.03 0.74 8.95
N ILE A 127 7.19 1.54 8.28
CA ILE A 127 6.48 2.66 8.93
C ILE A 127 5.59 2.15 10.06
N LEU A 128 4.83 1.07 9.83
CA LEU A 128 3.96 0.48 10.83
C LEU A 128 4.78 -0.05 12.01
N ALA A 129 5.88 -0.76 11.76
CA ALA A 129 6.74 -1.28 12.83
C ALA A 129 7.32 -0.16 13.70
N VAL A 130 7.83 0.91 13.09
CA VAL A 130 8.38 2.07 13.81
C VAL A 130 7.28 2.80 14.58
N ALA A 131 6.13 3.05 13.96
CA ALA A 131 4.99 3.70 14.61
C ALA A 131 4.45 2.87 15.78
N SER A 132 4.31 1.56 15.61
CA SER A 132 3.87 0.66 16.67
C SER A 132 4.87 0.64 17.83
N LEU A 133 6.17 0.56 17.56
CA LEU A 133 7.18 0.63 18.62
C LEU A 133 7.14 1.98 19.36
N ALA A 134 6.95 3.09 18.65
CA ALA A 134 6.80 4.42 19.25
C ALA A 134 5.56 4.51 20.15
N VAL A 135 4.40 4.03 19.70
CA VAL A 135 3.17 4.01 20.51
C VAL A 135 3.32 3.10 21.73
N TRP A 136 3.92 1.92 21.55
CA TRP A 136 4.19 0.98 22.63
C TRP A 136 5.11 1.57 23.71
N THR A 137 6.23 2.19 23.30
CA THR A 137 7.15 2.85 24.24
C THR A 137 6.48 4.00 24.97
N LEU A 138 5.72 4.86 24.27
CA LEU A 138 4.96 5.95 24.90
C LEU A 138 3.93 5.43 25.91
N ALA A 139 3.23 4.34 25.61
CA ALA A 139 2.26 3.74 26.54
C ALA A 139 2.92 3.25 27.84
N HIS A 140 4.07 2.59 27.74
CA HIS A 140 4.85 2.15 28.92
C HIS A 140 5.45 3.32 29.70
N LEU A 141 5.94 4.36 29.00
CA LEU A 141 6.41 5.58 29.65
C LEU A 141 5.29 6.30 30.41
N ALA A 142 4.10 6.43 29.81
CA ALA A 142 2.93 6.98 30.47
C ALA A 142 2.52 6.15 31.70
N ALA A 143 2.54 4.81 31.57
CA ALA A 143 2.28 3.91 32.68
C ALA A 143 3.33 4.00 33.81
N ALA A 144 4.58 4.37 33.48
CA ALA A 144 5.65 4.53 34.46
C ALA A 144 5.59 5.88 35.19
N VAL A 145 5.29 6.97 34.48
CA VAL A 145 5.18 8.33 35.05
C VAL A 145 3.90 8.52 35.85
N GLY A 146 2.81 7.82 35.49
CA GLY A 146 1.53 7.88 36.21
C GLY A 146 1.45 7.06 37.51
N ARG A 147 2.55 6.45 37.94
CA ARG A 147 2.69 5.73 39.22
C ARG A 147 3.25 6.67 40.29
#